data_AF-A0A7Y2AT81-F1
#
_entry.id   AF-A0A7Y2AT81-F1
#
_cell.length_a   1.000
_cell.length_b   1.000
_cell.length_c   1.000
_cell.angle_alpha   90.00
_cell.angle_beta   90.00
_cell.angle_gamma   90.00
#
_symmetry.space_group_name_H-M   'P 1'
#
loop_
_entity.id
_entity.type
_entity.pdbx_description
1 polymer ?
#
loop_
_entity_poly.entity_id
_entity_poly.type
_entity_poly.pdbx_seq_one_letter_code
_entity_poly.pdbx_strand_id
1 'polypeptide(L)'
;IGVDIIPEAIKNSQILTGNDLGMLGNVEKLPSEEEIANFLNEQVDIKKIVSADDTTLLHTKAKEFLNNNDVLSAWKVLMVKL
;
A
#
# COMPACT_ATOMS: atom_id res chain seq x y z
N ILE A 1 11.21 1.40 9.82
CA ILE A 1 11.41 2.66 9.07
C ILE A 1 10.82 3.89 9.79
N GLY A 2 9.83 3.70 10.66
CA GLY A 2 9.10 4.78 11.33
C GLY A 2 7.94 5.30 10.49
N VAL A 3 6.94 5.89 11.14
CA VAL A 3 5.75 6.48 10.47
C VAL A 3 6.12 7.75 9.69
N ASP A 4 7.24 8.39 10.04
CA ASP A 4 7.69 9.64 9.43
C ASP A 4 7.98 9.50 7.93
N ILE A 5 8.44 8.33 7.50
CA ILE A 5 8.75 8.08 6.10
C ILE A 5 7.53 7.74 5.25
N ILE A 6 6.35 7.59 5.87
CA ILE A 6 5.11 7.33 5.16
C ILE A 6 4.67 8.62 4.44
N PRO A 7 4.46 8.58 3.12
CA PRO A 7 3.98 9.73 2.35
C PRO A 7 2.65 10.29 2.85
N GLU A 8 2.46 11.60 2.72
CA GLU A 8 1.26 12.28 3.24
C GLU A 8 -0.04 11.75 2.65
N ALA A 9 -0.05 11.37 1.37
CA ALA A 9 -1.22 10.77 0.73
C ALA A 9 -1.71 9.51 1.45
N ILE A 10 -0.78 8.70 1.99
CA ILE A 10 -1.09 7.49 2.76
C ILE A 10 -1.46 7.85 4.21
N LYS A 11 -0.71 8.77 4.84
CA LYS A 11 -0.99 9.22 6.22
C LYS A 11 -2.37 9.86 6.36
N ASN A 12 -2.81 10.59 5.33
CA ASN A 12 -4.10 11.28 5.29
C ASN A 12 -5.23 10.42 4.68
N SER A 13 -5.00 9.13 4.50
CA SER A 13 -6.00 8.18 4.02
C SER A 13 -7.25 8.21 4.89
N GLN A 14 -8.42 8.29 4.25
CA GLN A 14 -9.72 8.14 4.94
C GLN A 14 -10.05 6.68 5.29
N ILE A 15 -9.25 5.72 4.80
CA ILE A 15 -9.48 4.29 4.94
C ILE A 15 -8.55 3.65 5.97
N LEU A 16 -7.29 4.10 6.02
CA LEU A 16 -6.29 3.55 6.94
C LEU A 16 -6.42 4.21 8.31
N THR A 17 -6.24 3.40 9.35
CA THR A 17 -6.27 3.81 10.75
C THR A 17 -4.86 4.08 11.28
N GLY A 18 -4.75 4.67 12.47
CA GLY A 18 -3.44 4.85 13.13
C GLY A 18 -2.69 3.52 13.34
N ASN A 19 -3.40 2.43 13.61
CA ASN A 19 -2.78 1.11 13.74
C ASN A 19 -2.22 0.59 12.41
N ASP A 20 -2.97 0.79 11.32
CA ASP A 20 -2.52 0.43 9.96
C ASP A 20 -1.23 1.19 9.60
N LEU A 21 -1.17 2.49 9.91
CA LEU A 21 0.04 3.30 9.72
C LEU A 21 1.20 2.83 10.61
N GLY A 22 0.92 2.43 11.85
CA GLY A 22 1.90 1.84 12.75
C GLY A 22 2.50 0.53 12.19
N MET A 23 1.66 -0.34 11.62
CA MET A 23 2.11 -1.57 10.94
C MET A 23 3.01 -1.25 9.75
N LEU A 24 2.59 -0.31 8.90
CA LEU A 24 3.37 0.13 7.74
C LEU A 24 4.73 0.71 8.15
N GLY A 25 4.78 1.53 9.20
CA GLY A 25 6.02 2.13 9.72
C GLY A 25 6.99 1.13 10.36
N ASN A 26 6.51 -0.05 10.74
CA ASN A 26 7.31 -1.07 11.42
C ASN A 26 8.11 -1.97 10.45
N VAL A 27 8.00 -1.79 9.14
CA VAL A 27 8.84 -2.55 8.19
C VAL A 27 10.31 -2.12 8.28
N GLU A 28 11.23 -3.05 8.01
CA GLU A 28 12.66 -2.74 7.96
C GLU A 28 13.04 -2.07 6.64
N LYS A 29 12.36 -2.43 5.55
CA LYS A 29 12.65 -1.97 4.19
C LYS A 29 11.36 -1.80 3.39
N LEU A 30 11.32 -0.79 2.53
CA LEU A 30 10.27 -0.62 1.52
C LEU A 30 10.50 -1.54 0.31
N PRO A 31 9.43 -1.96 -0.40
CA PRO A 31 9.59 -2.70 -1.64
C PRO A 31 10.31 -1.84 -2.69
N SER A 32 11.13 -2.47 -3.52
CA SER A 32 11.74 -1.82 -4.69
C SER A 32 10.72 -1.60 -5.81
N GLU A 33 11.04 -0.72 -6.75
CA GLU A 33 10.24 -0.52 -7.96
C GLU A 33 10.04 -1.82 -8.75
N GLU A 34 11.07 -2.69 -8.80
CA GLU A 34 10.99 -4.01 -9.43
C GLU A 34 9.99 -4.93 -8.71
N GLU A 35 10.02 -4.96 -7.37
CA GLU A 35 9.09 -5.76 -6.58
C GLU A 35 7.64 -5.28 -6.70
N ILE A 36 7.43 -3.96 -6.86
CA ILE A 36 6.12 -3.35 -7.13
C ILE A 36 5.63 -3.74 -8.53
N ALA A 37 6.50 -3.61 -9.55
CA ALA A 37 6.16 -3.92 -10.93
C ALA A 37 5.80 -5.41 -11.11
N ASN A 38 6.58 -6.31 -10.51
CA ASN A 38 6.31 -7.76 -10.54
C ASN A 38 4.98 -8.09 -9.86
N PHE A 39 4.72 -7.50 -8.69
CA PHE A 39 3.46 -7.70 -7.98
C PHE A 39 2.25 -7.23 -8.79
N LEU A 40 2.34 -6.07 -9.45
CA LEU A 40 1.26 -5.60 -10.33
C LEU A 40 1.05 -6.54 -11.52
N ASN A 41 2.12 -7.13 -12.05
CA ASN A 41 2.03 -8.09 -13.15
C ASN A 41 1.23 -9.34 -12.78
N GLU A 42 1.33 -9.77 -11.53
CA GLU A 42 0.59 -10.93 -11.01
C GLU A 42 -0.85 -10.56 -10.58
N GLN A 43 -1.06 -9.32 -10.13
CA GLN A 43 -2.34 -8.89 -9.55
C GLN A 43 -3.20 -8.08 -10.53
N VAL A 44 -3.88 -8.80 -11.44
CA VAL A 44 -4.74 -8.22 -12.48
C VAL A 44 -5.80 -7.27 -11.92
N ASP A 45 -6.40 -7.60 -10.77
CA ASP A 45 -7.45 -6.76 -10.19
C ASP A 45 -6.89 -5.44 -9.65
N ILE A 46 -5.68 -5.44 -9.08
CA ILE A 46 -5.03 -4.21 -8.62
C ILE A 46 -4.67 -3.32 -9.82
N LYS A 47 -4.17 -3.91 -10.92
CA LYS A 47 -3.96 -3.18 -12.18
C LYS A 47 -5.21 -2.47 -12.70
N LYS A 48 -6.39 -3.10 -12.61
CA LYS A 48 -7.65 -2.48 -13.01
C LYS A 48 -7.97 -1.26 -12.15
N ILE A 49 -7.78 -1.37 -10.83
CA ILE A 49 -8.01 -0.29 -9.89
C ILE A 49 -7.07 0.90 -10.18
N VAL A 50 -5.79 0.61 -10.42
CA VAL A 50 -4.78 1.62 -10.81
C VAL A 50 -5.20 2.32 -12.11
N SER A 51 -5.63 1.55 -13.11
CA SER A 51 -6.07 2.10 -14.41
C SER A 51 -7.35 2.94 -14.29
N ALA A 52 -8.19 2.66 -13.30
CA ALA A 52 -9.39 3.42 -12.99
C ALA A 52 -9.12 4.66 -12.12
N ASP A 53 -7.87 4.87 -11.70
CA ASP A 53 -7.42 5.94 -10.81
C ASP A 53 -8.14 6.00 -9.45
N ASP A 54 -8.71 4.88 -9.00
CA ASP A 54 -9.51 4.80 -7.77
C ASP A 54 -8.63 4.61 -6.52
N THR A 55 -8.19 5.72 -5.95
CA THR A 55 -7.37 5.73 -4.73
C THR A 55 -8.10 5.15 -3.52
N THR A 56 -9.42 5.30 -3.43
CA THR A 56 -10.21 4.75 -2.31
C THR A 56 -10.14 3.23 -2.33
N LEU A 57 -10.30 2.63 -3.50
CA LEU A 57 -10.24 1.19 -3.66
C LEU A 57 -8.80 0.66 -3.51
N LEU A 58 -7.76 1.41 -3.92
CA LEU A 58 -6.36 1.07 -3.62
C LEU A 58 -6.09 1.01 -2.12
N HIS A 59 -6.50 2.03 -1.37
CA HIS A 59 -6.29 2.06 0.08
C HIS A 59 -7.11 0.99 0.79
N THR A 60 -8.29 0.65 0.26
CA THR A 60 -9.11 -0.48 0.73
C THR A 60 -8.38 -1.79 0.54
N LYS A 61 -7.78 -2.04 -0.64
CA LYS A 61 -6.96 -3.23 -0.89
C LYS A 61 -5.73 -3.30 0.00
N ALA A 62 -5.04 -2.18 0.21
CA ALA A 62 -3.93 -2.14 1.17
C ALA A 62 -4.39 -2.52 2.59
N LYS A 63 -5.55 -2.03 3.03
CA LYS A 63 -6.13 -2.41 4.33
C LYS A 63 -6.47 -3.90 4.42
N GLU A 64 -6.99 -4.50 3.36
CA GLU A 64 -7.22 -5.96 3.30
C GLU A 64 -5.92 -6.74 3.51
N PHE A 65 -4.82 -6.33 2.88
CA PHE A 65 -3.50 -6.93 3.08
C PHE A 65 -3.00 -6.75 4.53
N LEU A 66 -3.15 -5.55 5.10
CA LEU A 66 -2.78 -5.29 6.50
C LEU A 66 -3.56 -6.14 7.49
N ASN A 67 -4.87 -6.31 7.28
CA ASN A 67 -5.70 -7.18 8.11
C ASN A 67 -5.23 -8.64 8.08
N ASN A 68 -4.59 -9.07 6.98
CA ASN A 68 -3.99 -10.38 6.83
C ASN A 68 -2.51 -10.45 7.29
N ASN A 69 -2.00 -9.39 7.93
CA ASN A 69 -0.60 -9.19 8.30
C ASN A 69 0.38 -9.20 7.10
N ASP A 70 -0.12 -9.04 5.87
CA ASP A 70 0.71 -8.92 4.68
C ASP A 70 1.09 -7.45 4.43
N VAL A 71 1.96 -6.94 5.29
CA VAL A 71 2.38 -5.53 5.27
C VAL A 71 3.15 -5.19 3.99
N LEU A 72 3.89 -6.13 3.43
CA LEU A 72 4.69 -5.89 2.22
C LEU A 72 3.80 -5.73 0.99
N SER A 73 2.76 -6.58 0.83
CA SER A 73 1.79 -6.40 -0.24
C SER A 73 1.00 -5.10 -0.08
N ALA A 74 0.64 -4.71 1.15
CA ALA A 74 0.01 -3.41 1.39
C ALA A 74 0.87 -2.25 0.91
N TRP A 75 2.18 -2.26 1.22
CA TRP A 75 3.12 -1.26 0.70
C TRP A 75 3.19 -1.25 -0.82
N LYS A 76 3.27 -2.42 -1.46
CA LYS A 76 3.31 -2.53 -2.92
C LYS A 76 2.08 -1.93 -3.59
N VAL A 77 0.89 -2.06 -2.99
CA VAL A 77 -0.35 -1.43 -3.47
C VAL A 77 -0.35 0.07 -3.29
N LEU A 78 0.10 0.56 -2.13
CA LEU A 78 0.07 1.98 -1.80
C LEU A 78 1.09 2.79 -2.61
N MET A 79 2.21 2.17 -3.01
CA MET A 79 3.30 2.84 -3.74
C MET A 79 3.08 2.98 -5.24
N VAL A 80 2.02 2.37 -5.80
CA VAL A 80 1.78 2.42 -7.26
C VAL A 80 1.49 3.82 -7.78
N LYS A 81 1.00 4.73 -6.91
CA LYS A 81 0.55 6.08 -7.28
C LYS A 81 1.41 7.18 -6.63
N LEU A 82 2.55 6.82 -6.04
CA LEU A 82 3.46 7.77 -5.39
C LEU A 82 4.55 8.27 -6.35
#